data_AF-A0A3P6NSU1-F1
#
_entry.id   AF-A0A3P6NSU1-F1
#
_cell.length_a   1.000
_cell.length_b   1.000
_cell.length_c   1.000
_cell.angle_alpha   90.00
_cell.angle_beta   90.00
_cell.angle_gamma   90.00
#
_symmetry.space_group_name_H-M   'P 1'
#
loop_
_entity.id
_entity.type
_entity.pdbx_description
1 polymer ?
#
loop_
_entity_poly.entity_id
_entity_poly.type
_entity_poly.pdbx_seq_one_letter_code
_entity_poly.pdbx_strand_id
1 'polypeptide(L)'
;MNLWLPGGVILAALVALVCVKPGPQIFEQEIVLNQQAMRCFQIVTDYKHYPSWLDSVKSTKSDVEPSAALPGTKFEFIFARNYIDPNHITAEITEIVEGMRFGFALDDFLKSELNFTVKSLPNGACKITVTMSSGSNSLINNVSSSIRY
;
A
#
# COMPACT_ATOMS: atom_id res chain seq x y z
N MET A 1 -10.68 13.66 -23.10
CA MET A 1 -11.22 12.45 -22.44
C MET A 1 -10.35 12.19 -21.22
N ASN A 2 -10.76 12.67 -20.04
CA ASN A 2 -10.00 12.51 -18.80
C ASN A 2 -10.76 11.54 -17.89
N LEU A 3 -10.36 10.27 -17.90
CA LEU A 3 -10.84 9.30 -16.90
C LEU A 3 -9.94 9.45 -15.67
N TRP A 4 -10.38 10.31 -14.76
CA TRP A 4 -9.72 10.70 -13.52
C TRP A 4 -10.12 9.70 -12.43
N LEU A 5 -9.32 8.66 -12.18
CA LEU A 5 -9.52 7.76 -11.04
C LEU A 5 -8.14 7.30 -10.50
N PRO A 6 -7.62 7.99 -9.47
CA PRO A 6 -7.19 7.28 -8.26
C PRO A 6 -7.58 7.97 -6.93
N GLY A 7 -8.24 9.13 -6.97
CA GLY A 7 -8.66 9.86 -5.76
C GLY A 7 -9.70 9.12 -4.89
N GLY A 8 -10.47 8.20 -5.48
CA GLY A 8 -11.46 7.40 -4.74
C GLY A 8 -10.86 6.33 -3.83
N VAL A 9 -9.66 5.83 -4.15
CA VAL A 9 -9.06 4.68 -3.46
C VAL A 9 -8.57 5.08 -2.07
N ILE A 10 -7.90 6.23 -1.96
CA ILE A 10 -7.32 6.68 -0.68
C ILE A 10 -8.38 7.35 0.20
N LEU A 11 -9.38 8.02 -0.39
CA LEU A 11 -10.52 8.51 0.38
C LEU A 11 -11.35 7.34 0.94
N ALA A 12 -11.51 6.25 0.19
CA ALA A 12 -12.08 5.00 0.71
C ALA A 12 -11.18 4.38 1.80
N ALA A 13 -9.85 4.45 1.68
CA ALA A 13 -8.92 4.00 2.73
C ALA A 13 -9.00 4.84 4.02
N LEU A 14 -9.21 6.16 3.91
CA LEU A 14 -9.42 7.06 5.05
C LEU A 14 -10.82 6.92 5.68
N VAL A 15 -11.86 6.75 4.88
CA VAL A 15 -13.22 6.42 5.36
C VAL A 15 -13.23 5.01 5.97
N ALA A 16 -12.43 4.09 5.45
CA ALA A 16 -12.17 2.80 6.06
C ALA A 16 -11.49 2.95 7.42
N LEU A 17 -10.53 3.85 7.55
CA LEU A 17 -9.87 4.19 8.82
C LEU A 17 -10.87 4.64 9.91
N VAL A 18 -12.01 5.22 9.52
CA VAL A 18 -13.06 5.70 10.44
C VAL A 18 -14.25 4.73 10.58
N CYS A 19 -14.49 3.83 9.62
CA CYS A 19 -15.72 3.00 9.58
C CYS A 19 -15.51 1.49 9.31
N VAL A 20 -14.28 1.01 9.11
CA VAL A 20 -14.03 -0.43 8.90
C VAL A 20 -14.06 -1.15 10.24
N LYS A 21 -15.06 -2.04 10.38
CA LYS A 21 -14.98 -3.18 11.29
C LYS A 21 -13.69 -3.94 10.96
N PRO A 22 -12.73 -4.05 11.88
CA PRO A 22 -11.42 -4.59 11.57
C PRO A 22 -11.55 -6.07 11.17
N GLY A 23 -11.43 -6.33 9.88
CA GLY A 23 -11.29 -7.65 9.28
C GLY A 23 -9.86 -7.83 8.74
N PRO A 24 -9.46 -9.06 8.38
CA PRO A 24 -8.08 -9.37 7.95
C PRO A 24 -7.68 -8.67 6.65
N GLN A 25 -8.63 -8.29 5.80
CA GLN A 25 -8.40 -7.60 4.54
C GLN A 25 -9.18 -6.27 4.54
N ILE A 26 -8.46 -5.15 4.48
CA ILE A 26 -9.02 -3.80 4.51
C ILE A 26 -9.52 -3.42 3.11
N PHE A 27 -8.71 -3.69 2.07
CA PHE A 27 -9.15 -3.55 0.68
C PHE A 27 -8.33 -4.40 -0.29
N GLU A 28 -8.88 -4.56 -1.50
CA GLU A 28 -8.19 -5.09 -2.68
C GLU A 28 -8.52 -4.22 -3.89
N GLN A 29 -7.51 -3.88 -4.67
CA GLN A 29 -7.68 -3.13 -5.91
C GLN A 29 -6.87 -3.74 -7.04
N GLU A 30 -7.47 -3.82 -8.22
CA GLU A 30 -6.81 -4.25 -9.44
C GLU A 30 -6.58 -3.07 -10.38
N ILE A 31 -5.37 -2.94 -10.90
CA ILE A 31 -4.94 -1.90 -11.83
C ILE A 31 -4.34 -2.59 -13.06
N VAL A 32 -4.84 -2.29 -14.25
CA VAL A 32 -4.29 -2.81 -15.50
C VAL A 32 -3.59 -1.69 -16.24
N LEU A 33 -2.30 -1.87 -16.54
CA LEU A 33 -1.50 -0.90 -17.29
C LEU A 33 -1.01 -1.54 -18.59
N ASN A 34 -1.05 -0.77 -19.68
CA ASN A 34 -0.52 -1.20 -20.97
C ASN A 34 1.01 -1.08 -21.02
N GLN A 35 1.70 -1.77 -20.11
CA GLN A 35 3.16 -1.81 -20.00
C GLN A 35 3.61 -3.22 -19.61
N GLN A 36 4.88 -3.53 -19.90
CA GLN A 36 5.49 -4.81 -19.51
C GLN A 36 5.53 -4.98 -17.98
N ALA A 37 5.36 -6.22 -17.52
CA ALA A 37 5.33 -6.54 -16.09
C ALA A 37 6.53 -5.99 -15.30
N MET A 38 7.75 -6.04 -15.87
CA MET A 38 8.93 -5.50 -15.20
C MET A 38 8.89 -3.98 -15.02
N ARG A 39 8.30 -3.23 -15.97
CA ARG A 39 8.08 -1.79 -15.80
C ARG A 39 7.03 -1.49 -14.73
N CYS A 40 5.96 -2.28 -14.70
CA CYS A 40 4.96 -2.16 -13.63
C CYS A 40 5.53 -2.48 -12.26
N PHE A 41 6.43 -3.46 -12.20
CA PHE A 41 7.18 -3.77 -10.99
C PHE A 41 8.05 -2.58 -10.55
N GLN A 42 8.80 -1.97 -11.48
CA GLN A 42 9.58 -0.77 -11.19
C GLN A 42 8.72 0.40 -10.70
N ILE A 43 7.52 0.60 -11.26
CA ILE A 43 6.59 1.65 -10.80
C ILE A 43 6.19 1.43 -9.33
N VAL A 44 5.91 0.19 -8.94
CA VAL A 44 5.50 -0.10 -7.55
C VAL A 44 6.67 -0.12 -6.59
N THR A 45 7.89 -0.47 -7.00
CA THR A 45 9.06 -0.46 -6.09
C THR A 45 9.71 0.91 -5.97
N ASP A 46 9.46 1.81 -6.91
CA ASP A 46 10.05 3.16 -6.93
C ASP A 46 9.29 4.14 -6.03
N TYR A 47 9.49 4.00 -4.72
CA TYR A 47 8.86 4.87 -3.71
C TYR A 47 9.16 6.35 -3.91
N LYS A 48 10.27 6.73 -4.55
CA LYS A 48 10.59 8.14 -4.84
C LYS A 48 9.58 8.81 -5.77
N HIS A 49 8.98 8.03 -6.66
CA HIS A 49 8.03 8.54 -7.64
C HIS A 49 6.57 8.37 -7.22
N TYR A 50 6.29 7.90 -6.00
CA TYR A 50 4.93 7.79 -5.49
C TYR A 50 4.14 9.10 -5.52
N PRO A 51 4.71 10.29 -5.25
CA PRO A 51 3.98 11.56 -5.38
C PRO A 51 3.42 11.83 -6.79
N SER A 52 3.95 11.17 -7.83
CA SER A 52 3.47 11.35 -9.20
C SER A 52 2.17 10.60 -9.51
N TRP A 53 1.79 9.62 -8.69
CA TRP A 53 0.60 8.78 -8.90
C TRP A 53 -0.23 8.53 -7.63
N LEU A 54 0.23 9.00 -6.47
CA LEU A 54 -0.51 9.03 -5.21
C LEU A 54 -0.74 10.49 -4.78
N ASP A 55 -1.92 11.03 -5.10
CA ASP A 55 -2.28 12.43 -4.82
C ASP A 55 -2.16 12.84 -3.34
N SER A 56 -2.29 11.88 -2.43
CA SER A 56 -2.17 12.14 -0.98
C SER A 56 -0.72 12.32 -0.51
N VAL A 57 0.26 11.80 -1.26
CA VAL A 57 1.68 11.84 -0.91
C VAL A 57 2.32 13.07 -1.54
N LYS A 58 2.85 13.96 -0.70
CA LYS A 58 3.60 15.15 -1.14
C LYS A 58 5.01 14.78 -1.58
N SER A 59 5.66 13.95 -0.78
CA SER A 59 7.04 13.51 -0.99
C SER A 59 7.30 12.24 -0.21
N THR A 60 8.33 11.50 -0.61
CA THR A 60 8.86 10.38 0.15
C THR A 60 10.30 10.66 0.55
N LYS A 61 10.72 10.17 1.71
CA LYS A 61 12.10 10.28 2.18
C LYS A 61 12.65 8.90 2.49
N SER A 62 13.89 8.62 2.08
CA SER A 62 14.58 7.36 2.34
C SER A 62 16.07 7.62 2.34
N ASP A 63 16.81 6.91 3.19
CA ASP A 63 18.28 6.92 3.17
C ASP A 63 18.84 5.97 2.11
N VAL A 64 18.00 5.09 1.56
CA VAL A 64 18.35 4.09 0.54
C VAL A 64 17.64 4.44 -0.78
N GLU A 65 18.32 4.20 -1.90
CA GLU A 65 17.72 4.31 -3.23
C GLU A 65 16.78 3.13 -3.52
N PRO A 66 15.65 3.30 -4.23
CA PRO A 66 14.75 2.20 -4.57
C PRO A 66 15.45 1.01 -5.24
N SER A 67 16.43 1.27 -6.10
CA SER A 67 17.20 0.23 -6.80
C SER A 67 18.13 -0.58 -5.90
N ALA A 68 18.45 -0.07 -4.70
CA ALA A 68 19.30 -0.71 -3.71
C ALA A 68 18.51 -1.21 -2.48
N ALA A 69 17.18 -1.08 -2.51
CA ALA A 69 16.33 -1.43 -1.40
C ALA A 69 16.23 -2.96 -1.23
N LEU A 70 16.22 -3.40 0.02
CA LEU A 70 16.05 -4.79 0.44
C LEU A 70 14.93 -4.87 1.50
N PRO A 71 14.36 -6.05 1.77
CA PRO A 71 13.50 -6.24 2.94
C PRO A 71 14.17 -5.70 4.23
N GLY A 72 13.41 -4.94 5.02
CA GLY A 72 13.89 -4.18 6.18
C GLY A 72 14.27 -2.72 5.87
N THR A 73 14.35 -2.33 4.59
CA THR A 73 14.58 -0.92 4.22
C THR A 73 13.40 -0.07 4.63
N LYS A 74 13.67 1.11 5.21
CA LYS A 74 12.64 2.06 5.66
C LYS A 74 12.59 3.28 4.77
N PHE A 75 11.39 3.78 4.57
CA PHE A 75 11.13 5.04 3.90
C PHE A 75 9.90 5.73 4.52
N GLU A 76 9.83 7.05 4.45
CA GLU A 76 8.77 7.85 5.05
C GLU A 76 7.87 8.42 3.97
N PHE A 77 6.56 8.29 4.16
CA PHE A 77 5.56 9.06 3.44
C PHE A 77 5.37 10.41 4.13
N ILE A 78 5.41 11.49 3.36
CA ILE A 78 5.04 12.83 3.81
C ILE A 78 3.76 13.22 3.06
N PHE A 79 2.68 13.46 3.79
CA PHE A 79 1.37 13.71 3.17
C PHE A 79 1.16 15.19 2.79
N ALA A 80 0.39 15.43 1.73
CA ALA A 80 0.12 16.78 1.21
C ALA A 80 -0.88 17.58 2.05
N ARG A 81 -1.73 16.91 2.82
CA ARG A 81 -2.65 17.55 3.77
C ARG A 81 -2.49 16.95 5.16
N ASN A 82 -2.97 17.69 6.15
CA ASN A 82 -3.04 17.27 7.55
C ASN A 82 -4.10 16.19 7.75
N TYR A 83 -3.85 15.00 7.22
CA TYR A 83 -4.71 13.84 7.42
C TYR A 83 -4.45 13.15 8.77
N ILE A 84 -3.21 13.23 9.27
CA ILE A 84 -2.72 12.50 10.44
C ILE A 84 -1.68 13.40 11.15
N ASP A 85 -1.68 13.45 12.48
CA ASP A 85 -0.63 14.07 13.28
C ASP A 85 0.20 12.96 13.94
N PRO A 86 1.48 12.80 13.60
CA PRO A 86 2.28 13.61 12.68
C PRO A 86 1.96 13.36 11.19
N ASN A 87 2.26 14.36 10.36
CA ASN A 87 1.99 14.40 8.91
C ASN A 87 2.82 13.45 8.03
N HIS A 88 3.42 12.46 8.67
CA HIS A 88 4.27 11.47 8.04
C HIS A 88 4.01 10.11 8.64
N ILE A 89 4.22 9.07 7.84
CA ILE A 89 4.17 7.68 8.28
C ILE A 89 5.40 6.96 7.74
N THR A 90 6.08 6.23 8.61
CA THR A 90 7.19 5.36 8.23
C THR A 90 6.64 4.07 7.64
N ALA A 91 7.25 3.60 6.56
CA ALA A 91 7.00 2.32 5.94
C ALA A 91 8.28 1.47 5.97
N GLU A 92 8.14 0.17 6.19
CA GLU A 92 9.23 -0.80 6.15
C GLU A 92 8.93 -1.86 5.08
N ILE A 93 9.87 -2.06 4.16
CA ILE A 93 9.71 -3.06 3.10
C ILE A 93 9.75 -4.46 3.72
N THR A 94 8.70 -5.25 3.49
CA THR A 94 8.55 -6.61 4.02
C THR A 94 8.89 -7.68 3.00
N GLU A 95 8.61 -7.43 1.72
CA GLU A 95 8.80 -8.41 0.65
C GLU A 95 9.29 -7.73 -0.63
N ILE A 96 10.30 -8.32 -1.27
CA ILE A 96 10.68 -8.01 -2.65
C ILE A 96 10.94 -9.33 -3.38
N VAL A 97 10.05 -9.66 -4.32
CA VAL A 97 10.24 -10.75 -5.27
C VAL A 97 10.25 -10.14 -6.66
N GLU A 98 11.45 -10.01 -7.22
CA GLU A 98 11.70 -9.26 -8.45
C GLU A 98 10.71 -9.62 -9.57
N GLY A 99 10.07 -8.59 -10.13
CA GLY A 99 9.12 -8.73 -11.24
C GLY A 99 7.75 -9.30 -10.84
N MET A 100 7.54 -9.68 -9.59
CA MET A 100 6.32 -10.38 -9.16
C MET A 100 5.63 -9.77 -7.94
N ARG A 101 6.35 -9.54 -6.83
CA ARG A 101 5.73 -9.14 -5.56
C ARG A 101 6.54 -8.07 -4.85
N PHE A 102 5.85 -7.09 -4.31
CA PHE A 102 6.45 -6.04 -3.49
C PHE A 102 5.52 -5.78 -2.31
N GLY A 103 6.06 -5.70 -1.10
CA GLY A 103 5.27 -5.49 0.11
C GLY A 103 5.95 -4.54 1.07
N PHE A 104 5.17 -3.74 1.78
CA PHE A 104 5.64 -2.93 2.89
C PHE A 104 4.58 -2.82 3.99
N ALA A 105 5.05 -2.69 5.23
CA ALA A 105 4.21 -2.42 6.39
C ALA A 105 4.32 -0.95 6.78
N LEU A 106 3.20 -0.34 7.15
CA LEU A 106 3.13 0.99 7.71
C LEU A 106 3.31 0.92 9.23
N ASP A 107 4.12 1.82 9.77
CA ASP A 107 4.23 2.08 11.20
C ASP A 107 3.05 2.95 11.66
N ASP A 108 1.85 2.41 11.50
CA ASP A 108 0.58 2.98 11.95
C ASP A 108 -0.02 2.14 13.10
N PHE A 109 -1.11 2.63 13.69
CA PHE A 109 -1.77 1.94 14.81
C PHE A 109 -2.25 0.52 14.46
N LEU A 110 -2.63 0.29 13.20
CA LEU A 110 -3.15 -1.00 12.73
C LEU A 110 -2.03 -1.95 12.26
N LYS A 111 -0.79 -1.45 12.18
CA LYS A 111 0.33 -2.10 11.49
C LYS A 111 -0.08 -2.55 10.10
N SER A 112 -0.62 -1.62 9.32
CA SER A 112 -1.18 -1.93 8.01
C SER A 112 -0.13 -2.48 7.07
N GLU A 113 -0.42 -3.58 6.40
CA GLU A 113 0.45 -4.19 5.40
C GLU A 113 -0.12 -3.94 4.01
N LEU A 114 0.68 -3.38 3.11
CA LEU A 114 0.36 -3.22 1.70
C LEU A 114 1.17 -4.22 0.88
N ASN A 115 0.48 -5.02 0.07
CA ASN A 115 1.09 -6.01 -0.80
C ASN A 115 0.69 -5.76 -2.26
N PHE A 116 1.68 -5.72 -3.14
CA PHE A 116 1.55 -5.53 -4.57
C PHE A 116 1.93 -6.84 -5.25
N THR A 117 1.04 -7.37 -6.08
CA THR A 117 1.32 -8.50 -6.96
C THR A 117 1.22 -8.06 -8.40
N VAL A 118 2.28 -8.26 -9.18
CA VAL A 118 2.36 -7.93 -10.60
C VAL A 118 2.25 -9.22 -11.41
N LYS A 119 1.33 -9.23 -12.38
CA LYS A 119 1.15 -10.32 -13.34
C LYS A 119 1.25 -9.79 -14.77
N SER A 120 1.92 -10.54 -15.62
CA SER A 120 1.92 -10.28 -17.08
C SER A 120 0.61 -10.74 -17.70
N LEU A 121 0.10 -9.98 -18.67
CA LEU A 121 -1.08 -10.32 -19.47
C LEU A 121 -0.68 -10.67 -20.91
N PRO A 122 -1.50 -11.45 -21.66
CA PRO A 122 -1.14 -11.97 -22.98
C PRO A 122 -0.80 -10.92 -24.05
N ASN A 123 -1.28 -9.69 -23.89
CA ASN A 123 -1.03 -8.56 -24.79
C ASN A 123 0.21 -7.73 -24.43
N GLY A 124 1.05 -8.22 -23.50
CA GLY A 124 2.20 -7.47 -22.99
C GLY A 124 1.84 -6.36 -22.00
N ALA A 125 0.56 -6.23 -21.63
CA ALA A 125 0.11 -5.41 -20.52
C ALA A 125 0.43 -6.11 -19.18
N CYS A 126 0.27 -5.37 -18.08
CA CYS A 126 0.43 -5.90 -16.74
C CYS A 126 -0.84 -5.66 -15.92
N LYS A 127 -1.06 -6.53 -14.94
CA LYS A 127 -2.06 -6.37 -13.90
C LYS A 127 -1.34 -6.26 -12.56
N ILE A 128 -1.59 -5.18 -11.84
CA ILE A 128 -1.13 -4.95 -10.47
C ILE A 128 -2.33 -5.17 -9.56
N THR A 129 -2.23 -6.13 -8.64
CA THR A 129 -3.18 -6.32 -7.56
C THR A 129 -2.56 -5.73 -6.30
N VAL A 130 -3.24 -4.76 -5.70
CA VAL A 130 -2.85 -4.12 -4.43
C VAL A 130 -3.80 -4.62 -3.35
N THR A 131 -3.28 -5.20 -2.29
CA THR A 131 -4.06 -5.57 -1.10
C THR A 131 -3.54 -4.82 0.11
N MET A 132 -4.45 -4.37 0.96
CA MET A 132 -4.12 -3.83 2.28
C MET A 132 -4.76 -4.70 3.34
N SER A 133 -3.97 -5.13 4.32
CA SER A 133 -4.40 -5.93 5.47
C SER A 133 -4.00 -5.26 6.78
N SER A 134 -4.72 -5.56 7.87
CA SER A 134 -4.30 -5.13 9.21
C SER A 134 -3.33 -6.16 9.80
N GLY A 135 -2.15 -5.74 10.23
CA GLY A 135 -1.20 -6.58 10.97
C GLY A 135 -1.58 -6.80 12.43
N SER A 136 -2.61 -6.12 12.95
CA SER A 136 -3.08 -6.25 14.32
C SER A 136 -3.94 -7.52 14.53
N ASN A 137 -3.30 -8.70 14.54
CA ASN A 137 -3.98 -9.94 14.94
C ASN A 137 -4.32 -10.01 16.45
N SER A 138 -3.90 -9.03 17.27
CA SER A 138 -3.90 -9.13 18.74
C SER A 138 -5.09 -8.48 19.48
N LEU A 139 -5.91 -7.63 18.85
CA LEU A 139 -6.99 -6.93 19.57
C LEU A 139 -8.37 -7.61 19.50
N ILE A 140 -8.55 -8.63 18.65
CA ILE A 140 -9.90 -9.16 18.34
C ILE A 140 -10.13 -10.58 18.87
N ASN A 141 -9.08 -11.37 19.14
CA ASN A 141 -9.26 -12.73 19.66
C ASN A 141 -9.77 -12.79 21.11
N ASN A 142 -9.85 -11.65 21.83
CA ASN A 142 -10.35 -11.60 23.21
C ASN A 142 -11.78 -11.07 23.36
N VAL A 143 -12.48 -10.67 22.29
CA VAL A 143 -13.88 -10.20 22.40
C VAL A 143 -14.89 -11.29 22.01
N SER A 144 -14.44 -12.39 21.37
CA SER A 144 -15.34 -13.44 20.88
C SER A 144 -15.60 -14.62 21.83
N SER A 145 -15.12 -14.61 23.08
CA SER A 145 -15.30 -15.75 24.00
C SER A 145 -16.25 -15.52 25.19
N SER A 146 -17.04 -14.44 25.21
CA SER A 146 -18.02 -14.22 26.27
C SER A 146 -19.36 -13.63 25.82
N ILE A 147 -20.06 -14.31 24.91
CA ILE A 147 -21.53 -14.36 24.96
C ILE A 147 -21.93 -15.81 24.72
N ARG A 148 -22.01 -16.59 25.81
CA ARG A 148 -22.80 -17.82 25.83
C ARG A 148 -24.20 -17.45 26.28
N TYR A 149 -25.19 -17.74 25.43
CA TYR A 149 -26.58 -17.92 25.86
C TYR A 149 -26.67 -19.12 26.80
#